data_AF-A0A941N2M5-F1
#
_entry.id   AF-A0A941N2M5-F1
#
_cell.length_a   1.000
_cell.length_b   1.000
_cell.length_c   1.000
_cell.angle_alpha   90.00
_cell.angle_beta   90.00
_cell.angle_gamma   90.00
#
_symmetry.space_group_name_H-M   'P 1'
#
loop_
_entity.id
_entity.type
_entity.pdbx_description
1 polymer ?
#
loop_
_entity_poly.entity_id
_entity_poly.type
_entity_poly.pdbx_seq_one_letter_code
_entity_poly.pdbx_strand_id
1 'polypeptide(L)'
;MAAVARQRACQLLSAQDQKAGSAASAAAPVPGAGAAEPSERAVGVSCTASLVSDRPKKGDHRCHVATQTLSRTASCSLVLEKGARDRRSEDRLVGQLIVRALAEAVGIADLPALDLRPGEEVLRHEALTDPLLMELLGGQRAVVWSVLREVAGLDMDPGTVTERTFQSALPAQPAGLLCGSFHPLHDGHRQMRAVAEQILKGPVYYEISVRNVDKPPLDFLSIARRSRQFHDVPLALTSAPTFAEKSAALPGVTFVVGVDTAERIVKAKYYGGGAEATRHALTQVRAHGCRFLVAGRLVGERFETLADVEVPVEFQDLFTAIPAEAFRVDLSSTQLRRAGHCEGELPAESPKAQH
;
A
#
# COMPACT_ATOMS: atom_id res chain seq x y z
N MET A 1 -4.19 -1.00 -9.54
CA MET A 1 -3.91 -1.83 -10.73
C MET A 1 -2.55 -2.48 -10.65
N ALA A 2 -1.46 -1.71 -10.46
CA ALA A 2 -0.12 -2.29 -10.30
C ALA A 2 -0.02 -3.29 -9.12
N ALA A 3 -0.64 -2.98 -7.97
CA ALA A 3 -0.84 -3.93 -6.87
C ALA A 3 -1.44 -5.29 -7.30
N VAL A 4 -2.43 -5.29 -8.21
CA VAL A 4 -3.09 -6.50 -8.73
C VAL A 4 -2.19 -7.20 -9.75
N ALA A 5 -1.47 -6.45 -10.59
CA ALA A 5 -0.46 -6.98 -11.50
C ALA A 5 0.60 -7.78 -10.74
N ARG A 6 1.08 -7.21 -9.64
CA ARG A 6 2.04 -7.83 -8.72
C ARG A 6 1.47 -9.08 -8.07
N GLN A 7 0.29 -8.97 -7.48
CA GLN A 7 -0.36 -10.10 -6.82
C GLN A 7 -0.51 -11.28 -7.77
N ARG A 8 -0.94 -11.04 -9.02
CA ARG A 8 -1.06 -12.08 -10.04
C ARG A 8 0.30 -12.64 -10.46
N ALA A 9 1.32 -11.81 -10.64
CA ALA A 9 2.67 -12.30 -10.93
C ALA A 9 3.23 -13.18 -9.80
N CYS A 10 3.15 -12.71 -8.55
CA CYS A 10 3.58 -13.49 -7.38
C CYS A 10 2.80 -14.80 -7.26
N GLN A 11 1.48 -14.80 -7.47
CA GLN A 11 0.67 -16.02 -7.47
C GLN A 11 1.10 -17.01 -8.55
N LEU A 12 1.43 -16.54 -9.75
CA LEU A 12 1.90 -17.38 -10.86
C LEU A 12 3.28 -17.98 -10.57
N LEU A 13 4.20 -17.19 -9.99
CA LEU A 13 5.55 -17.64 -9.63
C LEU A 13 5.50 -18.66 -8.49
N SER A 14 4.74 -18.37 -7.42
CA SER A 14 4.57 -19.32 -6.31
C SER A 14 3.91 -20.63 -6.76
N ALA A 15 3.02 -20.60 -7.75
CA ALA A 15 2.44 -21.80 -8.35
C ALA A 15 3.43 -22.56 -9.25
N GLN A 16 4.39 -21.88 -9.86
CA GLN A 16 5.47 -22.50 -10.64
C GLN A 16 6.53 -23.13 -9.72
N ASP A 17 6.91 -22.47 -8.63
CA ASP A 17 7.84 -23.00 -7.63
C ASP A 17 7.26 -24.25 -6.92
N GLN A 18 5.95 -24.27 -6.64
CA GLN A 18 5.28 -25.45 -6.08
C GLN A 18 5.21 -26.63 -7.07
N LYS A 19 5.05 -26.36 -8.38
CA LYS A 19 5.10 -27.40 -9.42
C LYS A 19 6.53 -27.91 -9.67
N ALA A 20 7.53 -27.05 -9.57
CA ALA A 20 8.94 -27.44 -9.65
C ALA A 20 9.33 -28.32 -8.45
N GLY A 21 8.82 -28.00 -7.24
CA GLY A 21 9.02 -28.79 -6.03
C GLY A 21 8.37 -30.18 -6.05
N SER A 22 7.29 -30.39 -6.81
CA SER A 22 6.65 -31.71 -6.96
C SER A 22 7.24 -32.56 -8.10
N ALA A 23 8.10 -31.99 -8.95
CA ALA A 23 8.68 -32.66 -10.12
C ALA A 23 10.20 -32.92 -9.98
N ALA A 24 10.82 -32.55 -8.87
CA ALA A 24 12.25 -32.76 -8.63
C ALA A 24 12.55 -34.20 -8.20
N SER A 25 12.53 -35.14 -9.16
CA SER A 25 13.30 -36.38 -9.11
C SER A 25 14.31 -36.39 -10.26
N ALA A 26 15.59 -36.43 -9.87
CA ALA A 26 16.77 -36.79 -10.66
C ALA A 26 17.11 -35.95 -11.92
N ALA A 27 17.75 -34.80 -11.72
CA ALA A 27 18.88 -34.38 -12.56
C ALA A 27 19.77 -33.40 -11.78
N ALA A 28 21.06 -33.70 -11.66
CA ALA A 28 22.03 -32.84 -10.97
C ALA A 28 22.26 -31.52 -11.73
N PRO A 29 22.38 -30.38 -11.05
CA PRO A 29 22.61 -29.09 -11.71
C PRO A 29 24.06 -28.98 -12.21
N VAL A 30 24.22 -28.47 -13.43
CA VAL A 30 25.51 -28.08 -14.01
C VAL A 30 25.96 -26.76 -13.36
N PRO A 31 27.19 -26.64 -12.82
CA PRO A 31 27.67 -25.42 -12.21
C PRO A 31 28.24 -24.46 -13.26
N GLY A 32 27.73 -23.23 -13.34
CA GLY A 32 28.35 -22.20 -14.18
C GLY A 32 27.41 -21.18 -14.85
N ALA A 33 26.53 -20.54 -14.08
CA ALA A 33 26.00 -19.20 -14.31
C ALA A 33 25.11 -18.91 -13.10
N GLY A 34 25.33 -17.80 -12.40
CA GLY A 34 24.40 -17.36 -11.35
C GLY A 34 23.05 -17.04 -11.99
N ALA A 35 22.18 -18.05 -12.10
CA ALA A 35 20.82 -17.86 -12.57
C ALA A 35 20.07 -17.13 -11.46
N ALA A 36 19.84 -15.83 -11.67
CA ALA A 36 18.86 -15.06 -10.90
C ALA A 36 17.59 -15.90 -10.74
N GLU A 37 17.11 -16.05 -9.51
CA GLU A 37 15.91 -16.82 -9.19
C GLU A 37 14.75 -16.37 -10.11
N PRO A 38 13.86 -17.26 -10.57
CA PRO A 38 12.76 -16.93 -11.49
C PRO A 38 11.91 -15.72 -11.05
N SER A 39 11.85 -15.49 -9.74
CA SER A 39 11.16 -14.37 -9.11
C SER A 39 11.80 -12.99 -9.39
N GLU A 40 13.11 -12.91 -9.61
CA GLU A 40 13.84 -11.66 -9.89
C GLU A 40 13.62 -11.14 -11.32
N ARG A 41 13.24 -12.04 -12.25
CA ARG A 41 12.97 -11.72 -13.65
C ARG A 41 11.48 -11.54 -13.96
N ALA A 42 10.62 -11.71 -12.96
CA ALA A 42 9.19 -11.67 -13.18
C ALA A 42 8.67 -10.26 -13.36
N VAL A 43 7.78 -10.10 -14.34
CA VAL A 43 7.05 -8.86 -14.58
C VAL A 43 5.56 -9.13 -14.42
N GLY A 44 4.93 -8.47 -13.46
CA GLY A 44 3.48 -8.38 -13.37
C GLY A 44 2.96 -7.32 -14.31
N VAL A 45 1.93 -7.64 -15.07
CA VAL A 45 1.20 -6.69 -15.92
C VAL A 45 -0.28 -6.72 -15.61
N SER A 46 -0.92 -5.55 -15.64
CA SER A 46 -2.38 -5.42 -15.59
C SER A 46 -2.85 -4.36 -16.56
N CYS A 47 -4.06 -4.54 -17.07
CA CYS A 47 -4.73 -3.55 -17.88
C CYS A 47 -6.21 -3.47 -17.47
N THR A 48 -6.75 -2.27 -17.39
CA THR A 48 -8.19 -2.04 -17.47
C THR A 48 -8.47 -1.07 -18.60
N ALA A 49 -9.53 -1.33 -19.36
CA ALA A 49 -9.86 -0.53 -20.51
C ALA A 49 -11.38 -0.40 -20.64
N SER A 50 -11.83 0.83 -20.88
CA SER A 50 -13.17 1.13 -21.36
C SER A 50 -13.04 1.59 -22.80
N LEU A 51 -13.31 0.69 -23.74
CA LEU A 51 -13.23 0.97 -25.18
C LEU A 51 -14.65 0.98 -25.78
N VAL A 52 -14.74 1.24 -27.09
CA VAL A 52 -15.98 1.10 -27.89
C VAL A 52 -16.70 -0.20 -27.54
N SER A 53 -18.02 -0.14 -27.51
CA SER A 53 -18.91 -1.30 -27.40
C SER A 53 -20.18 -1.02 -28.19
N ASP A 54 -20.93 -2.08 -28.51
CA ASP A 54 -22.20 -1.99 -29.27
C ASP A 54 -23.22 -1.04 -28.60
N ARG A 55 -23.15 -0.89 -27.27
CA ARG A 55 -23.89 0.12 -26.51
C ARG A 55 -23.00 1.35 -26.23
N PRO A 56 -23.47 2.58 -26.51
CA PRO A 56 -22.69 3.78 -26.23
C PRO A 56 -22.50 3.96 -24.71
N LYS A 57 -21.26 4.20 -24.31
CA LYS A 57 -20.89 4.45 -22.90
C LYS A 57 -20.97 5.93 -22.57
N LYS A 58 -21.43 6.27 -21.37
CA LYS A 58 -21.49 7.66 -20.88
C LYS A 58 -20.11 8.26 -20.60
N GLY A 59 -19.15 7.47 -20.14
CA GLY A 59 -17.78 7.93 -19.85
C GLY A 59 -16.83 7.86 -21.06
N ASP A 60 -15.64 8.43 -20.89
CA ASP A 60 -14.59 8.43 -21.90
C ASP A 60 -14.12 7.02 -22.26
N HIS A 61 -13.62 6.89 -23.49
CA HIS A 61 -12.84 5.73 -23.86
C HIS A 61 -11.43 5.92 -23.28
N ARG A 62 -10.96 4.97 -22.49
CA ARG A 62 -9.66 5.08 -21.83
C ARG A 62 -9.10 3.71 -21.50
N CYS A 63 -7.79 3.63 -21.40
CA CYS A 63 -7.11 2.49 -20.83
C CYS A 63 -6.10 2.92 -19.78
N HIS A 64 -5.85 2.00 -18.86
CA HIS A 64 -4.76 2.10 -17.92
C HIS A 64 -4.00 0.78 -17.96
N VAL A 65 -2.70 0.85 -18.12
CA VAL A 65 -1.79 -0.30 -18.09
C VAL A 65 -0.81 -0.06 -16.95
N ALA A 66 -0.50 -1.10 -16.20
CA ALA A 66 0.49 -1.02 -15.14
C ALA A 66 1.39 -2.24 -15.13
N THR A 67 2.68 -2.00 -14.88
CA THR A 67 3.70 -3.03 -14.71
C THR A 67 4.35 -2.94 -13.34
N GLN A 68 4.74 -4.10 -12.82
CA GLN A 68 5.47 -4.25 -11.58
C GLN A 68 6.61 -5.25 -11.76
N THR A 69 7.81 -4.85 -11.39
CA THR A 69 8.97 -5.72 -11.19
C THR A 69 9.36 -5.70 -9.70
N LEU A 70 10.42 -6.41 -9.33
CA LEU A 70 10.97 -6.33 -7.97
C LEU A 70 11.46 -4.92 -7.61
N SER A 71 11.92 -4.15 -8.59
CA SER A 71 12.58 -2.85 -8.39
C SER A 71 11.79 -1.64 -8.91
N ARG A 72 10.67 -1.86 -9.60
CA ARG A 72 9.96 -0.81 -10.34
C ARG A 72 8.45 -1.01 -10.35
N THR A 73 7.72 0.08 -10.19
CA THR A 73 6.29 0.16 -10.54
C THR A 73 6.14 1.22 -11.62
N ALA A 74 5.47 0.90 -12.72
CA ALA A 74 5.09 1.88 -13.72
C ALA A 74 3.59 1.77 -14.04
N SER A 75 2.98 2.88 -14.41
CA SER A 75 1.62 2.93 -14.94
C SER A 75 1.51 3.96 -16.04
N CYS A 76 0.80 3.61 -17.10
CA CYS A 76 0.43 4.50 -18.18
C CYS A 76 -1.08 4.56 -18.32
N SER A 77 -1.59 5.77 -18.57
CA SER A 77 -3.00 6.03 -18.81
C SER A 77 -3.16 6.74 -20.14
N LEU A 78 -4.14 6.34 -20.92
CA LEU A 78 -4.46 6.95 -22.20
C LEU A 78 -5.96 7.16 -22.28
N VAL A 79 -6.36 8.40 -22.55
CA VAL A 79 -7.74 8.73 -22.94
C VAL A 79 -7.79 8.75 -24.45
N LEU A 80 -8.73 8.00 -25.01
CA LEU A 80 -8.93 7.82 -26.45
C LEU A 80 -9.98 8.81 -26.93
N GLU A 81 -9.75 9.41 -28.09
CA GLU A 81 -10.74 10.26 -28.74
C GLU A 81 -11.99 9.44 -29.10
N LYS A 82 -13.15 9.88 -28.62
CA LYS A 82 -14.38 9.10 -28.74
C LYS A 82 -14.89 9.08 -30.18
N GLY A 83 -15.15 7.89 -30.72
CA GLY A 83 -15.66 7.71 -32.09
C GLY A 83 -14.60 7.86 -33.18
N ALA A 84 -13.35 8.13 -32.80
CA ALA A 84 -12.22 8.28 -33.70
C ALA A 84 -11.71 6.96 -34.30
N ARG A 85 -11.95 5.85 -33.59
CA ARG A 85 -11.49 4.51 -33.94
C ARG A 85 -12.61 3.50 -33.76
N ASP A 86 -12.58 2.43 -34.55
CA ASP A 86 -13.42 1.26 -34.32
C ASP A 86 -12.90 0.46 -33.12
N ARG A 87 -13.71 -0.50 -32.65
CA ARG A 87 -13.34 -1.33 -31.50
C ARG A 87 -11.99 -2.02 -31.72
N ARG A 88 -11.73 -2.54 -32.93
CA ARG A 88 -10.53 -3.32 -33.23
C ARG A 88 -9.27 -2.46 -33.18
N SER A 89 -9.35 -1.22 -33.65
CA SER A 89 -8.23 -0.28 -33.65
C SER A 89 -7.94 0.26 -32.25
N GLU A 90 -8.98 0.53 -31.44
CA GLU A 90 -8.77 0.84 -30.01
C GLU A 90 -8.11 -0.34 -29.27
N ASP A 91 -8.58 -1.56 -29.51
CA ASP A 91 -8.03 -2.77 -28.90
C ASP A 91 -6.55 -3.00 -29.31
N ARG A 92 -6.21 -2.79 -30.58
CA ARG A 92 -4.83 -2.86 -31.08
C ARG A 92 -3.92 -1.83 -30.41
N LEU A 93 -4.37 -0.58 -30.28
CA LEU A 93 -3.59 0.48 -29.64
C LEU A 93 -3.35 0.17 -28.15
N VAL A 94 -4.36 -0.34 -27.44
CA VAL A 94 -4.21 -0.84 -26.06
C VAL A 94 -3.22 -2.01 -26.01
N GLY A 95 -3.30 -2.95 -26.95
CA GLY A 95 -2.36 -4.06 -27.06
C GLY A 95 -0.90 -3.60 -27.27
N GLN A 96 -0.68 -2.63 -28.14
CA GLN A 96 0.63 -2.01 -28.34
C GLN A 96 1.14 -1.33 -27.07
N LEU A 97 0.27 -0.63 -26.34
CA LEU A 97 0.63 -0.02 -25.06
C LEU A 97 1.02 -1.07 -24.00
N ILE A 98 0.33 -2.21 -23.95
CA ILE A 98 0.68 -3.33 -23.06
C ILE A 98 2.05 -3.90 -23.41
N VAL A 99 2.31 -4.18 -24.69
CA VAL A 99 3.61 -4.71 -25.15
C VAL A 99 4.73 -3.71 -24.88
N ARG A 100 4.49 -2.42 -25.12
CA ARG A 100 5.43 -1.35 -24.79
C ARG A 100 5.74 -1.31 -23.30
N ALA A 101 4.73 -1.36 -22.44
CA ALA A 101 4.93 -1.34 -20.99
C ALA A 101 5.73 -2.57 -20.50
N LEU A 102 5.50 -3.74 -21.10
CA LEU A 102 6.27 -4.96 -20.80
C LEU A 102 7.74 -4.82 -21.27
N ALA A 103 7.95 -4.36 -22.50
CA ALA A 103 9.28 -4.17 -23.07
C ALA A 103 10.11 -3.18 -22.24
N GLU A 104 9.50 -2.04 -21.85
CA GLU A 104 10.12 -1.07 -20.95
C GLU A 104 10.45 -1.69 -19.57
N ALA A 105 9.59 -2.55 -19.03
CA ALA A 105 9.80 -3.20 -17.74
C ALA A 105 11.00 -4.16 -17.73
N VAL A 106 11.36 -4.74 -18.88
CA VAL A 106 12.54 -5.60 -19.04
C VAL A 106 13.76 -4.86 -19.63
N GLY A 107 13.68 -3.53 -19.76
CA GLY A 107 14.80 -2.70 -20.21
C GLY A 107 15.02 -2.64 -21.73
N ILE A 108 14.02 -3.02 -22.53
CA ILE A 108 14.07 -2.84 -23.98
C ILE A 108 13.76 -1.38 -24.32
N ALA A 109 14.71 -0.71 -24.96
CA ALA A 109 14.59 0.66 -25.47
C ALA A 109 14.10 0.67 -26.93
N ASP A 110 13.92 1.88 -27.49
CA ASP A 110 13.66 2.12 -28.93
C ASP A 110 12.43 1.41 -29.50
N LEU A 111 11.32 1.53 -28.78
CA LEU A 111 10.06 0.90 -29.16
C LEU A 111 9.31 1.70 -30.23
N PRO A 112 8.58 1.03 -31.15
CA PRO A 112 7.81 1.68 -32.21
C PRO A 112 6.83 2.73 -31.68
N ALA A 113 6.70 3.85 -32.38
CA ALA A 113 5.75 4.90 -32.02
C ALA A 113 4.32 4.36 -31.97
N LEU A 114 3.55 4.86 -30.99
CA LEU A 114 2.12 4.57 -30.91
C LEU A 114 1.37 5.45 -31.92
N ASP A 115 0.36 4.88 -32.56
CA ASP A 115 -0.53 5.60 -33.49
C ASP A 115 -1.54 6.46 -32.71
N LEU A 116 -1.05 7.52 -32.07
CA LEU A 116 -1.83 8.47 -31.28
C LEU A 116 -2.38 9.59 -32.17
N ARG A 117 -3.62 10.02 -31.91
CA ARG A 117 -4.24 11.16 -32.57
C ARG A 117 -3.84 12.48 -31.90
N PRO A 118 -3.98 13.63 -32.58
CA PRO A 118 -3.80 14.93 -31.95
C PRO A 118 -4.68 15.08 -30.71
N GLY A 119 -4.07 15.34 -29.55
CA GLY A 119 -4.76 15.45 -28.25
C GLY A 119 -4.82 14.15 -27.43
N GLU A 120 -4.40 13.02 -28.00
CA GLU A 120 -4.19 11.78 -27.23
C GLU A 120 -2.78 11.74 -26.66
N GLU A 121 -2.68 11.68 -25.34
CA GLU A 121 -1.39 11.62 -24.63
C GLU A 121 -1.36 10.43 -23.68
N VAL A 122 -0.21 9.75 -23.65
CA VAL A 122 0.05 8.69 -22.67
C VAL A 122 0.64 9.33 -21.41
N LEU A 123 -0.20 9.48 -20.39
CA LEU A 123 0.22 9.96 -19.07
C LEU A 123 0.95 8.83 -18.33
N ARG A 124 2.24 9.01 -18.07
CA ARG A 124 3.12 7.99 -17.47
C ARG A 124 3.52 8.38 -16.06
N HIS A 125 3.42 7.41 -15.15
CA HIS A 125 3.89 7.52 -13.77
C HIS A 125 4.79 6.34 -13.46
N GLU A 126 5.89 6.60 -12.75
CA GLU A 126 6.87 5.59 -12.42
C GLU A 126 7.44 5.82 -11.01
N ALA A 127 7.72 4.73 -10.31
CA ALA A 127 8.52 4.72 -9.10
C ALA A 127 9.59 3.62 -9.22
N LEU A 128 10.84 4.03 -9.16
CA LEU A 128 11.97 3.17 -8.83
C LEU A 128 12.04 3.04 -7.32
N THR A 129 12.48 1.89 -6.83
CA THR A 129 12.46 1.60 -5.40
C THR A 129 13.86 1.56 -4.78
N ASP A 130 13.89 1.82 -3.48
CA ASP A 130 15.03 1.60 -2.60
C ASP A 130 15.25 0.09 -2.34
N PRO A 131 16.51 -0.39 -2.20
CA PRO A 131 16.80 -1.79 -1.87
C PRO A 131 16.05 -2.33 -0.64
N LEU A 132 15.87 -1.51 0.41
CA LEU A 132 15.14 -1.91 1.61
C LEU A 132 13.66 -2.15 1.32
N LEU A 133 13.07 -1.36 0.43
CA LEU A 133 11.71 -1.59 -0.02
C LEU A 133 11.59 -2.85 -0.90
N MET A 134 12.63 -3.21 -1.66
CA MET A 134 12.68 -4.51 -2.36
C MET A 134 12.68 -5.65 -1.35
N GLU A 135 13.53 -5.59 -0.31
CA GLU A 135 13.57 -6.58 0.78
C GLU A 135 12.22 -6.67 1.51
N LEU A 136 11.57 -5.53 1.78
CA LEU A 136 10.26 -5.48 2.44
C LEU A 136 9.20 -6.16 1.59
N LEU A 137 9.14 -5.82 0.31
CA LEU A 137 8.15 -6.38 -0.61
C LEU A 137 8.44 -7.83 -0.94
N GLY A 138 9.70 -8.23 -1.09
CA GLY A 138 10.11 -9.61 -1.34
C GLY A 138 9.94 -10.52 -0.11
N GLY A 139 9.77 -9.95 1.08
CA GLY A 139 9.54 -10.68 2.33
C GLY A 139 10.82 -11.06 3.06
N GLN A 140 11.99 -10.59 2.60
CA GLN A 140 13.26 -10.72 3.31
C GLN A 140 13.30 -9.84 4.57
N ARG A 141 12.45 -8.81 4.64
CA ARG A 141 12.36 -7.88 5.75
C ARG A 141 10.91 -7.65 6.17
N ALA A 142 10.67 -7.59 7.48
CA ALA A 142 9.34 -7.34 8.02
C ALA A 142 9.00 -5.85 8.15
N VAL A 143 10.01 -4.98 8.38
CA VAL A 143 9.82 -3.54 8.62
C VAL A 143 10.92 -2.71 7.97
N VAL A 144 10.53 -1.62 7.32
CA VAL A 144 11.39 -0.53 6.86
C VAL A 144 10.89 0.77 7.43
N TRP A 145 11.80 1.64 7.86
CA TRP A 145 11.47 2.97 8.37
C TRP A 145 11.69 4.00 7.29
N SER A 146 10.63 4.74 6.95
CA SER A 146 10.75 5.95 6.15
C SER A 146 10.94 7.13 7.09
N VAL A 147 12.09 7.81 7.01
CA VAL A 147 12.46 8.92 7.88
C VAL A 147 12.79 10.17 7.07
N LEU A 148 12.63 11.34 7.68
CA LEU A 148 13.03 12.60 7.07
C LEU A 148 14.53 12.82 7.28
N ARG A 149 15.23 13.22 6.22
CA ARG A 149 16.59 13.71 6.29
C ARG A 149 16.68 15.04 5.54
N GLU A 150 17.44 15.95 6.12
CA GLU A 150 17.92 17.12 5.39
C GLU A 150 19.04 16.68 4.44
N VAL A 151 18.88 17.04 3.17
CA VAL A 151 19.88 16.89 2.13
C VAL A 151 20.19 18.27 1.56
N ALA A 152 21.46 18.50 1.21
CA ALA A 152 21.86 19.72 0.55
C ALA A 152 21.14 19.82 -0.81
N GLY A 153 20.50 20.95 -1.09
CA GLY A 153 19.93 21.24 -2.38
C GLY A 153 21.01 21.16 -3.47
N LEU A 154 20.64 20.61 -4.63
CA LEU A 154 21.53 20.58 -5.78
C LEU A 154 21.65 21.99 -6.37
N ASP A 155 22.89 22.38 -6.66
CA ASP A 155 23.44 23.55 -7.39
C ASP A 155 22.60 24.84 -7.50
N MET A 156 21.36 24.78 -8.01
CA MET A 156 20.53 25.94 -8.36
C MET A 156 19.66 26.49 -7.23
N ASP A 157 19.52 25.78 -6.11
CA ASP A 157 18.82 26.25 -4.90
C ASP A 157 19.62 25.83 -3.65
N PRO A 158 20.48 26.70 -3.09
CA PRO A 158 21.40 26.36 -2.00
C PRO A 158 20.73 26.14 -0.62
N GLY A 159 19.43 25.81 -0.58
CA GLY A 159 18.70 25.44 0.63
C GLY A 159 18.86 23.96 1.02
N THR A 160 18.52 23.61 2.26
CA THR A 160 18.32 22.22 2.67
C THR A 160 16.93 21.75 2.26
N VAL A 161 16.85 20.65 1.51
CA VAL A 161 15.58 20.01 1.17
C VAL A 161 15.38 18.85 2.14
N THR A 162 14.16 18.71 2.69
CA THR A 162 13.81 17.55 3.50
C THR A 162 13.25 16.46 2.59
N GLU A 163 13.92 15.32 2.54
CA GLU A 163 13.48 14.16 1.77
C GLU A 163 13.25 12.93 2.66
N ARG A 164 12.37 12.04 2.20
CA ARG A 164 12.12 10.75 2.86
C ARG A 164 13.16 9.74 2.39
N THR A 165 13.98 9.26 3.33
CA THR A 165 14.94 8.15 3.11
C THR A 165 14.46 6.90 3.84
N PHE A 166 14.96 5.73 3.42
CA PHE A 166 14.63 4.46 4.04
C PHE A 166 15.76 3.96 4.94
N GLN A 167 15.40 3.41 6.10
CA GLN A 167 16.32 2.85 7.08
C GLN A 167 15.82 1.48 7.55
N SER A 168 16.77 0.59 7.82
CA SER A 168 16.49 -0.77 8.30
C SER A 168 16.10 -0.82 9.78
N ALA A 169 16.49 0.19 10.55
CA ALA A 169 16.21 0.32 11.98
C ALA A 169 16.21 1.80 12.40
N LEU A 170 15.64 2.07 13.57
CA LEU A 170 15.73 3.36 14.25
C LEU A 170 16.67 3.26 15.45
N PRO A 171 17.29 4.37 15.89
CA PRO A 171 18.13 4.40 17.08
C PRO A 171 17.36 4.10 18.38
N ALA A 172 16.07 4.45 18.41
CA ALA A 172 15.16 4.15 19.51
C ALA A 172 13.78 3.75 18.96
N GLN A 173 13.17 2.74 19.58
CA GLN A 173 11.81 2.32 19.24
C GLN A 173 10.79 3.33 19.80
N PRO A 174 9.68 3.59 19.08
CA PRO A 174 8.61 4.41 19.61
C PRO A 174 7.84 3.68 20.72
N ALA A 175 7.19 4.44 21.60
CA ALA A 175 6.28 3.88 22.59
C ALA A 175 5.02 3.28 21.92
N GLY A 176 4.62 3.82 20.78
CA GLY A 176 3.49 3.29 20.02
C GLY A 176 3.53 3.54 18.52
N LEU A 177 2.65 2.85 17.81
CA LEU A 177 2.46 2.95 16.36
C LEU A 177 0.99 3.10 16.03
N LEU A 178 0.62 4.22 15.42
CA LEU A 178 -0.71 4.41 14.87
C LEU A 178 -0.82 3.66 13.53
N CYS A 179 -1.55 2.55 13.56
CA CYS A 179 -1.74 1.67 12.41
C CYS A 179 -2.89 2.17 11.53
N GLY A 180 -2.61 2.38 10.25
CA GLY A 180 -3.63 2.91 9.35
C GLY A 180 -3.29 2.76 7.87
N SER A 181 -4.31 2.93 7.03
CA SER A 181 -4.10 2.98 5.57
C SER A 181 -3.71 4.37 5.08
N PHE A 182 -4.02 5.41 5.86
CA PHE A 182 -3.73 6.84 5.62
C PHE A 182 -3.94 7.27 4.16
N HIS A 183 -5.16 7.09 3.69
CA HIS A 183 -5.53 7.32 2.30
C HIS A 183 -6.82 8.16 2.21
N PRO A 184 -6.77 9.47 2.52
CA PRO A 184 -5.60 10.25 2.95
C PRO A 184 -5.39 10.29 4.47
N LEU A 185 -4.22 10.77 4.90
CA LEU A 185 -3.96 11.24 6.26
C LEU A 185 -4.83 12.50 6.52
N HIS A 186 -5.34 12.66 7.75
CA HIS A 186 -6.22 13.78 8.11
C HIS A 186 -6.11 14.08 9.60
N ASP A 187 -6.74 15.17 10.05
CA ASP A 187 -6.56 15.69 11.41
C ASP A 187 -6.98 14.73 12.51
N GLY A 188 -8.03 13.95 12.28
CA GLY A 188 -8.40 12.86 13.21
C GLY A 188 -7.25 11.88 13.49
N HIS A 189 -6.40 11.56 12.50
CA HIS A 189 -5.23 10.71 12.74
C HIS A 189 -4.15 11.45 13.55
N ARG A 190 -3.92 12.74 13.27
CA ARG A 190 -2.93 13.55 13.99
C ARG A 190 -3.32 13.71 15.46
N GLN A 191 -4.60 14.00 15.72
CA GLN A 191 -5.15 14.10 17.07
C GLN A 191 -5.10 12.76 17.81
N MET A 192 -5.47 11.66 17.16
CA MET A 192 -5.38 10.32 17.75
C MET A 192 -3.94 9.97 18.14
N ARG A 193 -2.97 10.30 17.29
CA ARG A 193 -1.54 10.10 17.57
C ARG A 193 -1.10 10.94 18.78
N ALA A 194 -1.46 12.23 18.82
CA ALA A 194 -1.10 13.12 19.91
C ALA A 194 -1.67 12.66 21.27
N VAL A 195 -2.93 12.22 21.29
CA VAL A 195 -3.55 11.66 22.51
C VAL A 195 -2.85 10.37 22.92
N ALA A 196 -2.49 9.51 21.97
CA ALA A 196 -1.73 8.30 22.26
C ALA A 196 -0.34 8.60 22.85
N GLU A 197 0.35 9.66 22.38
CA GLU A 197 1.64 10.09 22.96
C GLU A 197 1.51 10.49 24.43
N GLN A 198 0.42 11.18 24.78
CA GLN A 198 0.13 11.57 26.16
C GLN A 198 -0.13 10.34 27.05
N ILE A 199 -0.93 9.39 26.57
CA ILE A 199 -1.27 8.16 27.31
C ILE A 199 -0.03 7.28 27.49
N LEU A 200 0.76 7.09 26.43
CA LEU A 200 1.93 6.22 26.41
C LEU A 200 3.19 6.87 26.98
N LYS A 201 3.17 8.18 27.23
CA LYS A 201 4.29 8.99 27.74
C LYS A 201 5.57 8.81 26.91
N GLY A 202 5.42 8.78 25.59
CA GLY A 202 6.51 8.58 24.65
C GLY A 202 6.09 8.79 23.21
N PRO A 203 7.04 8.78 22.26
CA PRO A 203 6.76 9.07 20.86
C PRO A 203 5.86 8.01 20.23
N VAL A 204 4.89 8.45 19.45
CA VAL A 204 4.03 7.58 18.64
C VAL A 204 4.26 7.92 17.18
N TYR A 205 4.65 6.91 16.40
CA TYR A 205 4.88 7.04 14.96
C TYR A 205 3.71 6.45 14.18
N TYR A 206 3.75 6.54 12.85
CA TYR A 206 2.73 5.94 11.99
C TYR A 206 3.18 4.58 11.45
N GLU A 207 2.22 3.71 11.15
CA GLU A 207 2.46 2.42 10.52
C GLU A 207 1.52 2.20 9.32
N ILE A 208 2.12 1.92 8.16
CA ILE A 208 1.42 1.43 6.97
C ILE A 208 1.86 0.01 6.67
N SER A 209 0.89 -0.89 6.67
CA SER A 209 1.10 -2.26 6.22
C SER A 209 1.05 -2.33 4.69
N VAL A 210 2.17 -2.72 4.07
CA VAL A 210 2.29 -2.92 2.63
C VAL A 210 1.70 -4.26 2.16
N ARG A 211 1.50 -5.22 3.07
CA ARG A 211 0.77 -6.47 2.84
C ARG A 211 -0.29 -6.65 3.92
N ASN A 212 -1.57 -6.64 3.55
CA ASN A 212 -2.69 -6.75 4.48
C ASN A 212 -3.53 -7.98 4.12
N VAL A 213 -4.09 -8.67 5.12
CA VAL A 213 -4.93 -9.86 4.92
C VAL A 213 -6.09 -9.60 3.96
N ASP A 214 -6.72 -8.43 4.05
CA ASP A 214 -7.96 -8.11 3.32
C ASP A 214 -7.75 -7.25 2.06
N LYS A 215 -6.51 -6.83 1.76
CA LYS A 215 -6.23 -5.88 0.68
C LYS A 215 -5.05 -6.33 -0.17
N PRO A 216 -5.07 -6.06 -1.49
CA PRO A 216 -3.91 -6.32 -2.31
C PRO A 216 -2.69 -5.54 -1.77
N PRO A 217 -1.47 -6.09 -1.90
CA PRO A 217 -0.27 -5.42 -1.46
C PRO A 217 -0.11 -4.03 -2.10
N LEU A 218 0.48 -3.08 -1.38
CA LEU A 218 0.78 -1.78 -1.96
C LEU A 218 1.88 -1.89 -3.03
N ASP A 219 1.75 -1.10 -4.09
CA ASP A 219 2.78 -0.87 -5.11
C ASP A 219 3.67 0.33 -4.73
N PHE A 220 4.81 0.50 -5.41
CA PHE A 220 5.77 1.55 -5.06
C PHE A 220 5.22 2.96 -5.27
N LEU A 221 4.36 3.16 -6.27
CA LEU A 221 3.64 4.42 -6.47
C LEU A 221 2.73 4.76 -5.29
N SER A 222 2.01 3.77 -4.77
CA SER A 222 1.12 3.93 -3.61
C SER A 222 1.90 4.18 -2.33
N ILE A 223 3.03 3.49 -2.12
CA ILE A 223 3.92 3.72 -1.00
C ILE A 223 4.47 5.15 -1.07
N ALA A 224 5.07 5.55 -2.20
CA ALA A 224 5.63 6.88 -2.39
C ALA A 224 4.59 7.98 -2.13
N ARG A 225 3.40 7.88 -2.75
CA ARG A 225 2.32 8.85 -2.54
C ARG A 225 1.86 8.93 -1.09
N ARG A 226 1.70 7.78 -0.41
CA ARG A 226 1.21 7.78 0.98
C ARG A 226 2.26 8.28 1.96
N SER A 227 3.53 7.90 1.77
CA SER A 227 4.65 8.29 2.62
C SER A 227 4.92 9.80 2.59
N ARG A 228 4.65 10.49 1.46
CA ARG A 228 4.82 11.95 1.32
C ARG A 228 3.90 12.77 2.21
N GLN A 229 2.79 12.21 2.71
CA GLN A 229 1.85 12.94 3.57
C GLN A 229 2.39 13.17 5.00
N PHE A 230 3.42 12.42 5.39
CA PHE A 230 4.01 12.49 6.72
C PHE A 230 5.22 13.42 6.68
N HIS A 231 5.28 14.40 7.58
CA HIS A 231 6.31 15.44 7.59
C HIS A 231 6.89 15.72 8.99
N ASP A 232 6.42 15.02 10.01
CA ASP A 232 6.71 15.28 11.42
C ASP A 232 7.46 14.13 12.10
N VAL A 233 7.13 12.88 11.76
CA VAL A 233 7.70 11.70 12.42
C VAL A 233 8.07 10.58 11.44
N PRO A 234 8.90 9.60 11.87
CA PRO A 234 9.11 8.36 11.13
C PRO A 234 7.81 7.63 10.78
N LEU A 235 7.85 6.89 9.68
CA LEU A 235 6.77 6.01 9.23
C LEU A 235 7.31 4.58 9.13
N ALA A 236 6.71 3.64 9.87
CA ALA A 236 6.95 2.22 9.68
C ALA A 236 6.18 1.71 8.45
N LEU A 237 6.90 1.09 7.52
CA LEU A 237 6.32 0.31 6.43
C LEU A 237 6.50 -1.16 6.77
N THR A 238 5.40 -1.89 6.97
CA THR A 238 5.46 -3.29 7.43
C THR A 238 4.93 -4.27 6.39
N SER A 239 5.60 -5.41 6.23
CA SER A 239 5.17 -6.53 5.38
C SER A 239 4.53 -7.65 6.21
N ALA A 240 3.88 -7.29 7.31
CA ALA A 240 3.26 -8.19 8.28
C ALA A 240 1.72 -8.05 8.24
N PRO A 241 0.98 -9.03 7.68
CA PRO A 241 -0.47 -8.94 7.53
C PRO A 241 -1.24 -9.01 8.85
N THR A 242 -0.73 -9.75 9.84
CA THR A 242 -1.38 -9.90 11.16
C THR A 242 -0.66 -9.11 12.25
N PHE A 243 -1.37 -8.77 13.33
CA PHE A 243 -0.74 -8.09 14.48
C PHE A 243 0.20 -9.00 15.27
N ALA A 244 0.03 -10.33 15.19
CA ALA A 244 1.02 -11.28 15.72
C ALA A 244 2.35 -11.14 14.99
N GLU A 245 2.34 -11.12 13.64
CA GLU A 245 3.56 -10.90 12.85
C GLU A 245 4.15 -9.50 13.07
N LYS A 246 3.31 -8.46 13.18
CA LYS A 246 3.78 -7.11 13.52
C LYS A 246 4.46 -7.08 14.89
N SER A 247 3.91 -7.77 15.89
CA SER A 247 4.48 -7.82 17.24
C SER A 247 5.84 -8.50 17.28
N ALA A 248 6.07 -9.52 16.44
CA ALA A 248 7.38 -10.16 16.31
C ALA A 248 8.41 -9.20 15.69
N ALA A 249 7.99 -8.39 14.72
CA ALA A 249 8.87 -7.46 14.03
C ALA A 249 9.12 -6.15 14.81
N LEU A 250 8.21 -5.78 15.69
CA LEU A 250 8.22 -4.55 16.47
C LEU A 250 7.89 -4.86 17.95
N PRO A 251 8.78 -5.57 18.67
CA PRO A 251 8.52 -5.95 20.05
C PRO A 251 8.43 -4.73 20.97
N GLY A 252 7.58 -4.81 21.99
CA GLY A 252 7.41 -3.80 23.04
C GLY A 252 6.59 -2.56 22.65
N VAL A 253 6.18 -2.41 21.39
CA VAL A 253 5.38 -1.24 20.96
C VAL A 253 3.91 -1.43 21.32
N THR A 254 3.22 -0.32 21.58
CA THR A 254 1.74 -0.31 21.65
C THR A 254 1.14 0.06 20.30
N PHE A 255 0.34 -0.83 19.72
CA PHE A 255 -0.39 -0.57 18.47
C PHE A 255 -1.62 0.29 18.76
N VAL A 256 -1.65 1.49 18.21
CA VAL A 256 -2.80 2.39 18.27
C VAL A 256 -3.72 2.07 17.08
N VAL A 257 -4.96 1.72 17.36
CA VAL A 257 -5.93 1.24 16.35
C VAL A 257 -7.32 1.82 16.62
N GLY A 258 -8.17 1.89 15.59
CA GLY A 258 -9.60 2.18 15.79
C GLY A 258 -10.38 0.95 16.26
N VAL A 259 -11.57 1.18 16.84
CA VAL A 259 -12.48 0.14 17.33
C VAL A 259 -12.81 -0.92 16.26
N ASP A 260 -13.03 -0.50 15.01
CA ASP A 260 -13.23 -1.39 13.85
C ASP A 260 -12.09 -2.43 13.69
N THR A 261 -10.86 -2.02 13.99
CA THR A 261 -9.68 -2.88 13.87
C THR A 261 -9.50 -3.74 15.11
N ALA A 262 -9.78 -3.22 16.31
CA ALA A 262 -9.80 -4.01 17.54
C ALA A 262 -10.81 -5.17 17.44
N GLU A 263 -12.00 -4.89 16.92
CA GLU A 263 -13.04 -5.91 16.70
C GLU A 263 -12.58 -6.99 15.70
N ARG A 264 -11.86 -6.60 14.64
CA ARG A 264 -11.26 -7.56 13.70
C ARG A 264 -10.18 -8.42 14.36
N ILE A 265 -9.34 -7.84 15.21
CA ILE A 265 -8.23 -8.55 15.88
C ILE A 265 -8.74 -9.69 16.76
N VAL A 266 -9.93 -9.58 17.37
CA VAL A 266 -10.46 -10.62 18.26
C VAL A 266 -11.35 -11.66 17.55
N LYS A 267 -11.66 -11.45 16.26
CA LYS A 267 -12.53 -12.35 15.48
C LYS A 267 -11.74 -13.46 14.81
N ALA A 268 -12.20 -14.70 14.96
CA ALA A 268 -11.57 -15.89 14.36
C ALA A 268 -11.38 -15.81 12.84
N LYS A 269 -12.30 -15.15 12.12
CA LYS A 269 -12.20 -14.91 10.68
C LYS A 269 -10.89 -14.22 10.27
N TYR A 270 -10.33 -13.37 11.14
CA TYR A 270 -9.07 -12.68 10.88
C TYR A 270 -7.87 -13.63 10.79
N TYR A 271 -7.97 -14.80 11.43
CA TYR A 271 -6.94 -15.83 11.47
C TYR A 271 -7.35 -17.11 10.73
N GLY A 272 -8.23 -17.01 9.72
CA GLY A 272 -8.66 -18.15 8.92
C GLY A 272 -9.76 -19.02 9.56
N GLY A 273 -10.41 -18.55 10.62
CA GLY A 273 -11.63 -19.15 11.17
C GLY A 273 -11.48 -19.94 12.47
N GLY A 274 -10.26 -20.12 12.98
CA GLY A 274 -10.00 -20.89 14.22
C GLY A 274 -9.96 -20.04 15.49
N ALA A 275 -10.71 -20.46 16.52
CA ALA A 275 -10.62 -19.85 17.87
C ALA A 275 -9.23 -20.05 18.49
N GLU A 276 -8.61 -21.23 18.30
CA GLU A 276 -7.26 -21.52 18.76
C GLU A 276 -6.21 -20.65 18.08
N ALA A 277 -6.36 -20.40 16.76
CA ALA A 277 -5.46 -19.50 16.02
C ALA A 277 -5.53 -18.06 16.54
N THR A 278 -6.73 -17.59 16.91
CA THR A 278 -6.94 -16.27 17.55
C THR A 278 -6.22 -16.21 18.90
N ARG A 279 -6.41 -17.22 19.73
CA ARG A 279 -5.77 -17.33 21.04
C ARG A 279 -4.24 -17.36 20.92
N HIS A 280 -3.72 -18.14 19.97
CA HIS A 280 -2.29 -18.24 19.69
C HIS A 280 -1.71 -16.88 19.27
N ALA A 281 -2.38 -16.18 18.34
CA ALA A 281 -1.96 -14.88 17.87
C ALA A 281 -1.93 -13.82 18.99
N LEU A 282 -2.96 -13.74 19.82
CA LEU A 282 -2.99 -12.81 20.96
C LEU A 282 -1.95 -13.16 22.03
N THR A 283 -1.71 -14.45 22.25
CA THR A 283 -0.62 -14.92 23.13
C THR A 283 0.76 -14.48 22.61
N GLN A 284 0.99 -14.55 21.29
CA GLN A 284 2.23 -14.05 20.68
C GLN A 284 2.38 -12.54 20.86
N VAL A 285 1.31 -11.76 20.63
CA VAL A 285 1.33 -10.31 20.87
C VAL A 285 1.74 -9.99 22.31
N ARG A 286 1.16 -10.71 23.29
CA ARG A 286 1.53 -10.60 24.71
C ARG A 286 3.00 -10.94 24.94
N ALA A 287 3.47 -12.07 24.38
CA ALA A 287 4.84 -12.55 24.57
C ALA A 287 5.90 -11.58 24.04
N HIS A 288 5.59 -10.85 22.95
CA HIS A 288 6.43 -9.78 22.42
C HIS A 288 6.29 -8.45 23.19
N GLY A 289 5.57 -8.42 24.32
CA GLY A 289 5.36 -7.23 25.13
C GLY A 289 4.52 -6.15 24.45
N CYS A 290 3.79 -6.49 23.39
CA CYS A 290 2.96 -5.54 22.64
C CYS A 290 1.56 -5.44 23.25
N ARG A 291 0.93 -4.28 23.06
CA ARG A 291 -0.44 -3.98 23.52
C ARG A 291 -1.21 -3.22 22.44
N PHE A 292 -2.51 -3.01 22.67
CA PHE A 292 -3.39 -2.23 21.82
C PHE A 292 -3.96 -1.04 22.59
N LEU A 293 -3.88 0.14 21.97
CA LEU A 293 -4.57 1.34 22.43
C LEU A 293 -5.69 1.65 21.43
N VAL A 294 -6.94 1.58 21.88
CA VAL A 294 -8.11 1.52 21.01
C VAL A 294 -8.89 2.82 21.04
N ALA A 295 -8.93 3.50 19.90
CA ALA A 295 -9.73 4.70 19.70
C ALA A 295 -11.18 4.34 19.34
N GLY A 296 -12.13 4.94 20.06
CA GLY A 296 -13.54 4.89 19.69
C GLY A 296 -13.84 5.66 18.41
N ARG A 297 -15.03 5.43 17.84
CA ARG A 297 -15.48 6.08 16.61
C ARG A 297 -16.99 6.28 16.58
N LEU A 298 -17.45 7.36 15.95
CA LEU A 298 -18.86 7.56 15.66
C LEU A 298 -19.30 6.73 14.44
N VAL A 299 -20.29 5.87 14.64
CA VAL A 299 -20.95 5.07 13.61
C VAL A 299 -22.44 5.40 13.63
N GLY A 300 -22.90 6.15 12.63
CA GLY A 300 -24.24 6.74 12.66
C GLY A 300 -24.36 7.75 13.79
N GLU A 301 -25.27 7.50 14.75
CA GLU A 301 -25.46 8.34 15.94
C GLU A 301 -24.81 7.74 17.21
N ARG A 302 -24.26 6.51 17.13
CA ARG A 302 -23.65 5.82 18.26
C ARG A 302 -22.14 5.96 18.24
N PHE A 303 -21.57 6.34 19.37
CA PHE A 303 -20.13 6.31 19.57
C PHE A 303 -19.73 4.92 20.08
N GLU A 304 -19.05 4.15 19.22
CA GLU A 304 -18.55 2.81 19.56
C GLU A 304 -17.17 2.91 20.18
N THR A 305 -16.92 2.10 21.21
CA THR A 305 -15.72 2.10 22.04
C THR A 305 -15.18 0.69 22.24
N LEU A 306 -14.04 0.55 22.93
CA LEU A 306 -13.52 -0.77 23.30
C LEU A 306 -14.52 -1.60 24.14
N ALA A 307 -15.41 -0.95 24.91
CA ALA A 307 -16.41 -1.65 25.71
C ALA A 307 -17.44 -2.40 24.85
N ASP A 308 -17.59 -2.02 23.57
CA ASP A 308 -18.48 -2.66 22.61
C ASP A 308 -17.80 -3.85 21.89
N VAL A 309 -16.51 -4.09 22.14
CA VAL A 309 -15.75 -5.19 21.53
C VAL A 309 -15.73 -6.40 22.46
N GLU A 310 -16.13 -7.56 21.95
CA GLU A 310 -16.10 -8.84 22.67
C GLU A 310 -14.66 -9.39 22.79
N VAL A 311 -13.84 -8.76 23.64
CA VAL A 311 -12.49 -9.23 23.94
C VAL A 311 -12.56 -10.41 24.92
N PRO A 312 -11.97 -11.58 24.62
CA PRO A 312 -11.90 -12.69 25.56
C PRO A 312 -11.26 -12.25 26.88
N VAL A 313 -11.87 -12.65 28.02
CA VAL A 313 -11.47 -12.20 29.37
C VAL A 313 -9.97 -12.31 29.62
N GLU A 314 -9.38 -13.42 29.18
CA GLU A 314 -7.96 -13.72 29.32
C GLU A 314 -7.02 -12.80 28.55
N PHE A 315 -7.52 -11.94 27.64
CA PHE A 315 -6.74 -11.00 26.82
C PHE A 315 -7.14 -9.54 27.04
N GLN A 316 -8.03 -9.24 27.98
CA GLN A 316 -8.47 -7.86 28.25
C GLN A 316 -7.30 -6.94 28.65
N ASP A 317 -6.28 -7.47 29.31
CA ASP A 317 -5.04 -6.77 29.67
C ASP A 317 -4.26 -6.22 28.45
N LEU A 318 -4.45 -6.82 27.26
CA LEU A 318 -3.79 -6.37 26.04
C LEU A 318 -4.44 -5.13 25.44
N PHE A 319 -5.66 -4.77 25.83
CA PHE A 319 -6.42 -3.68 25.22
C PHE A 319 -6.67 -2.58 26.24
N THR A 320 -6.39 -1.34 25.86
CA THR A 320 -6.70 -0.15 26.64
C THR A 320 -7.50 0.81 25.77
N ALA A 321 -8.58 1.37 26.30
CA ALA A 321 -9.38 2.35 25.57
C ALA A 321 -8.69 3.72 25.60
N ILE A 322 -8.76 4.46 24.50
CA ILE A 322 -8.59 5.92 24.54
C ILE A 322 -9.90 6.51 25.08
N PRO A 323 -9.87 7.29 26.19
CA PRO A 323 -11.07 7.92 26.74
C PRO A 323 -11.76 8.82 25.71
N ALA A 324 -13.09 8.78 25.66
CA ALA A 324 -13.88 9.57 24.70
C ALA A 324 -13.73 11.08 24.93
N GLU A 325 -13.44 11.47 26.17
CA GLU A 325 -13.16 12.86 26.57
C GLU A 325 -11.82 13.34 26.01
N ALA A 326 -10.87 12.42 25.81
CA ALA A 326 -9.56 12.73 25.26
C ALA A 326 -9.56 12.70 23.71
N PHE A 327 -10.36 11.83 23.09
CA PHE A 327 -10.44 11.73 21.65
C PHE A 327 -11.85 11.39 21.16
N ARG A 328 -12.45 12.32 20.42
CA ARG A 328 -13.70 12.14 19.68
C ARG A 328 -13.62 12.88 18.36
N VAL A 329 -13.42 12.14 17.27
CA VAL A 329 -13.34 12.71 15.92
C VAL A 329 -14.23 11.92 14.96
N ASP A 330 -15.13 12.64 14.28
CA ASP A 330 -16.16 12.06 13.40
C ASP A 330 -15.71 11.95 11.93
N LEU A 331 -14.45 12.28 11.64
CA LEU A 331 -13.87 12.27 10.30
C LEU A 331 -13.25 10.91 9.94
N SER A 332 -13.58 10.38 8.76
CA SER A 332 -12.91 9.22 8.18
C SER A 332 -12.33 9.50 6.79
N SER A 333 -11.20 8.89 6.46
CA SER A 333 -10.61 8.96 5.10
C SER A 333 -11.60 8.56 4.01
N THR A 334 -12.56 7.67 4.30
CA THR A 334 -13.58 7.25 3.32
C THR A 334 -14.56 8.38 3.00
N GLN A 335 -14.95 9.20 3.98
CA GLN A 335 -15.79 10.38 3.73
C GLN A 335 -15.00 11.43 2.94
N LEU A 336 -13.73 11.68 3.26
CA LEU A 336 -12.89 12.63 2.52
C LEU A 336 -12.71 12.24 1.05
N ARG A 337 -12.49 10.94 0.76
CA ARG A 337 -12.45 10.45 -0.62
C ARG A 337 -13.76 10.66 -1.39
N ARG A 338 -14.91 10.60 -0.70
CA ARG A 338 -16.22 10.86 -1.31
C ARG A 338 -16.49 12.35 -1.51
N ALA A 339 -15.89 13.20 -0.67
CA ALA A 339 -16.05 14.66 -0.72
C ALA A 339 -15.11 15.35 -1.72
N GLY A 340 -14.23 14.62 -2.42
CA GLY A 340 -13.33 15.20 -3.42
C GLY A 340 -12.15 16.01 -2.84
N HIS A 341 -11.95 16.01 -1.52
CA HIS A 341 -10.78 16.63 -0.89
C HIS A 341 -9.56 15.72 -1.00
N CYS A 342 -9.07 15.56 -2.23
CA CYS A 342 -7.72 15.10 -2.52
C CYS A 342 -6.91 16.32 -2.96
N GLU A 343 -6.14 16.93 -2.05
CA GLU A 343 -4.97 17.70 -2.50
C GLU A 343 -4.01 16.71 -3.16
N GLY A 344 -3.99 16.71 -4.49
CA GLY A 344 -3.15 15.82 -5.31
C GLY A 344 -3.83 15.20 -6.54
N GLU A 345 -5.13 15.40 -6.77
CA GLU A 345 -5.67 15.31 -8.12
C GLU A 345 -5.58 16.71 -8.73
N LEU A 346 -4.86 16.83 -9.86
CA LEU A 346 -4.89 18.02 -10.70
C LEU A 346 -6.37 18.37 -10.96
N PRO A 347 -6.79 19.62 -10.73
CA PRO A 347 -8.17 20.01 -10.98
C PRO A 347 -8.48 19.78 -12.46
N ALA A 348 -9.59 19.09 -12.73
CA ALA A 348 -10.25 19.23 -14.02
C ALA A 348 -10.80 20.67 -14.07
N GLU A 349 -10.08 21.58 -14.70
CA GLU A 349 -10.59 22.92 -14.97
C GLU A 349 -11.80 22.83 -15.92
N SER A 350 -12.97 22.98 -15.30
CA SER A 350 -14.11 23.85 -15.61
C SER A 350 -14.77 23.86 -17.00
N PRO A 351 -16.10 24.09 -17.05
CA PRO A 351 -16.90 23.98 -18.26
C PRO A 351 -16.72 25.20 -19.17
N LYS A 352 -16.69 24.93 -20.48
CA LYS A 352 -16.74 25.92 -21.55
C LYS A 352 -17.81 26.98 -21.27
N ALA A 353 -17.38 28.24 -21.14
CA ALA A 353 -18.26 29.39 -21.21
C ALA A 353 -18.95 29.39 -22.58
N GLN A 354 -20.28 29.43 -22.55
CA GLN A 354 -21.11 29.78 -23.69
C GLN A 354 -20.99 31.29 -23.90
N HIS A 355 -20.51 31.70 -25.08
CA HIS A 355 -21.17 32.69 -25.94
C HIS A 355 -20.59 32.61 -27.34
#